data_AF-A0A5C4U1X4-F1
#
_entry.id   AF-A0A5C4U1X4-F1
#
_cell.length_a   1.000
_cell.length_b   1.000
_cell.length_c   1.000
_cell.angle_alpha   90.00
_cell.angle_beta   90.00
_cell.angle_gamma   90.00
#
_symmetry.space_group_name_H-M   'P 1'
#
loop_
_entity.id
_entity.type
_entity.pdbx_description
1 polymer ?
#
loop_
_entity_poly.entity_id
_entity_poly.type
_entity_poly.pdbx_seq_one_letter_code
_entity_poly.pdbx_strand_id
1 'polypeptide(L)'
;MNINIDLTTWQVIGLILDYTIKIIAVGVVPEGRRPSSSNAWLLLILLLPVVGLPLFLLMGSPYIDRRRHRIQQEANQKIENVHEGFPDRPDDTTLSPEVDSMVRLSRELTGFPAVHANYRGLHSDYNETIARIAEVIDEARDYVHVEIYIQAWDETTDVFYRSLERAVKRGVRVRLLLDQIGSLKYPGFRKLGRRLSEIGVEWELMLPLAPWRGRWRRPDLRNHRKVIVIDGDIAFIGSMNMIDRTYLIKKHTKKQRMWIDAMAEVSGPIVASIESMFAVDWYTESDEAIDVPAPHEVAGETGEDNVVQLVPSGPGYTTEPNLRMFTSLIHHAKERLVICSPYFIPNESMLEAVTTACYRGVQVDLLVSEKADQFFVHHAQSSYYQVLLEAGVNIHQYPFPYVLHTKFVLADPAAPDDRSVAAFGSSNLDMRSFGLNYESTLLVATGNLLTQIHELGESYISASSKLTLDEWNERGWGRRYLDNVCKLTSALQ
;
A
#
# COMPACT_ATOMS: atom_id res chain seq x y z
N MET A 1 -1.89 38.15 48.46
CA MET A 1 -1.02 38.50 47.32
C MET A 1 -1.92 38.58 46.10
N ASN A 2 -2.46 39.76 45.81
CA ASN A 2 -3.33 39.96 44.65
C ASN A 2 -2.43 40.00 43.41
N ILE A 3 -2.49 38.97 42.59
CA ILE A 3 -1.82 38.97 41.28
C ILE A 3 -2.61 39.96 40.41
N ASN A 4 -2.13 41.18 40.32
CA ASN A 4 -2.69 42.19 39.43
C ASN A 4 -2.17 41.85 38.03
N ILE A 5 -2.97 41.08 37.28
CA ILE A 5 -2.65 40.68 35.90
C ILE A 5 -2.80 41.93 35.03
N ASP A 6 -1.69 42.58 34.71
CA ASP A 6 -1.68 43.67 33.74
C ASP A 6 -1.93 43.09 32.34
N LEU A 7 -3.18 43.22 31.89
CA LEU A 7 -3.67 42.68 30.62
C LEU A 7 -2.86 43.19 29.42
N THR A 8 -2.24 44.37 29.51
CA THR A 8 -1.45 44.95 28.42
C THR A 8 -0.14 44.20 28.20
N THR A 9 0.56 43.84 29.28
CA THR A 9 1.78 43.04 29.22
C THR A 9 1.51 41.65 28.62
N TRP A 10 0.41 40.99 29.01
CA TRP A 10 0.04 39.68 28.48
C TRP A 10 -0.40 39.72 27.01
N GLN A 11 -1.03 40.80 26.56
CA GLN A 11 -1.34 41.02 25.14
C GLN A 11 -0.08 41.16 24.29
N VAL A 12 0.91 41.93 24.77
CA VAL A 12 2.20 42.08 24.08
C VAL A 12 2.97 40.75 24.04
N ILE A 13 3.01 40.00 25.15
CA ILE A 13 3.61 38.66 25.19
C ILE A 13 2.91 37.73 24.19
N GLY A 14 1.58 37.72 24.18
CA GLY A 14 0.79 36.91 23.25
C GLY A 14 1.07 37.26 21.78
N LEU A 15 1.19 38.55 21.47
CA LEU A 15 1.52 39.04 20.13
C LEU A 15 2.93 38.60 19.71
N ILE A 16 3.93 38.78 20.58
CA ILE A 16 5.31 38.36 20.31
C ILE A 16 5.36 36.85 20.07
N LEU A 17 4.68 36.05 20.91
CA LEU A 17 4.63 34.60 20.76
C LEU A 17 3.96 34.19 19.43
N ASP A 18 2.83 34.80 19.09
CA ASP A 18 2.11 34.56 17.84
C ASP A 18 2.98 34.84 16.61
N TYR A 19 3.59 36.02 16.51
CA TYR A 19 4.47 36.36 15.39
C TYR A 19 5.74 35.50 15.36
N THR A 20 6.31 35.15 16.51
CA THR A 20 7.47 34.26 16.59
C THR A 20 7.13 32.88 16.03
N ILE A 21 6.00 32.30 16.42
CA ILE A 21 5.53 31.01 15.88
C ILE A 21 5.36 31.11 14.36
N LYS A 22 4.75 32.18 13.85
CA LYS A 22 4.52 32.37 12.41
C LYS A 22 5.82 32.51 11.63
N ILE A 23 6.77 33.31 12.10
CA ILE A 23 8.09 33.50 11.47
C ILE A 23 8.86 32.18 11.44
N ILE A 24 8.89 31.45 12.57
CA ILE A 24 9.54 30.14 12.63
C ILE A 24 8.83 29.15 11.69
N ALA A 25 7.50 29.12 11.67
CA ALA A 25 6.73 28.22 10.83
C ALA A 25 7.05 28.42 9.34
N VAL A 26 7.18 29.66 8.86
CA VAL A 26 7.55 29.97 7.47
C VAL A 26 8.93 29.41 7.10
N GLY A 27 9.89 29.44 8.04
CA GLY A 27 11.23 28.89 7.81
C GLY A 27 11.31 27.36 7.93
N VAL A 28 10.49 26.74 8.78
CA VAL A 28 10.64 25.32 9.18
C VAL A 28 9.62 24.38 8.53
N VAL A 29 8.38 24.84 8.29
CA VAL A 29 7.31 24.01 7.74
C VAL A 29 7.59 23.59 6.28
N PRO A 30 8.15 24.44 5.40
CA PRO A 30 8.41 24.03 4.02
C PRO A 30 9.51 22.98 3.85
N GLU A 31 10.44 22.90 4.80
CA GLU A 31 11.62 22.04 4.68
C GLU A 31 11.22 20.56 4.52
N GLY A 32 11.75 19.92 3.46
CA GLY A 32 11.54 18.50 3.18
C GLY A 32 10.10 18.08 2.87
N ARG A 33 9.21 19.03 2.53
CA ARG A 33 7.79 18.75 2.23
C ARG A 33 7.38 19.25 0.86
N ARG A 34 6.35 18.60 0.30
CA ARG A 34 5.72 19.04 -0.95
C ARG A 34 5.08 20.42 -0.76
N PRO A 35 5.17 21.33 -1.76
CA PRO A 35 4.62 22.69 -1.64
C PRO A 35 3.16 22.75 -1.20
N SER A 36 2.31 21.82 -1.69
CA SER A 36 0.90 21.74 -1.33
C SER A 36 0.68 21.43 0.15
N SER A 37 1.38 20.43 0.69
CA SER A 37 1.34 20.08 2.12
C SER A 37 1.92 21.19 3.00
N SER A 38 3.04 21.78 2.59
CA SER A 38 3.66 22.92 3.27
C SER A 38 2.71 24.10 3.38
N ASN A 39 2.03 24.46 2.28
CA ASN A 39 1.06 25.54 2.26
C ASN A 39 -0.15 25.25 3.15
N ALA A 40 -0.65 24.01 3.16
CA ALA A 40 -1.79 23.63 4.00
C ALA A 40 -1.46 23.78 5.51
N TRP A 41 -0.28 23.29 5.93
CA TRP A 41 0.19 23.44 7.31
C TRP A 41 0.49 24.89 7.68
N LEU A 42 1.12 25.64 6.78
CA LEU A 42 1.37 27.07 6.98
C LEU A 42 0.06 27.82 7.16
N LEU A 43 -0.92 27.65 6.27
CA LEU A 43 -2.23 28.31 6.40
C LEU A 43 -2.90 27.97 7.73
N LEU A 44 -2.87 26.71 8.15
CA LEU A 44 -3.46 26.30 9.44
C LEU A 44 -2.74 26.96 10.63
N ILE A 45 -1.41 27.02 10.64
CA ILE A 45 -0.63 27.65 11.70
C ILE A 45 -0.79 29.17 11.68
N LEU A 46 -0.81 29.81 10.50
CA LEU A 46 -0.92 31.25 10.36
C LEU A 46 -2.31 31.77 10.77
N LEU A 47 -3.38 31.02 10.45
CA LEU A 47 -4.75 31.40 10.77
C LEU A 47 -5.17 30.98 12.18
N LEU A 48 -4.71 29.81 12.65
CA LEU A 48 -5.13 29.21 13.92
C LEU A 48 -3.91 28.64 14.69
N PRO A 49 -2.93 29.45 15.12
CA PRO A 49 -1.66 28.96 15.65
C PRO A 49 -1.81 28.07 16.89
N VAL A 50 -2.78 28.36 17.75
CA VAL A 50 -3.08 27.56 18.96
C VAL A 50 -3.54 26.14 18.62
N VAL A 51 -4.13 25.93 17.45
CA VAL A 51 -4.62 24.62 16.98
C VAL A 51 -3.65 24.00 15.96
N GLY A 52 -3.21 24.81 15.00
CA GLY A 52 -2.35 24.42 13.90
C GLY A 52 -0.97 23.98 14.35
N LEU A 53 -0.35 24.66 15.31
CA LEU A 53 0.98 24.26 15.79
C LEU A 53 0.94 22.90 16.52
N PRO A 54 0.03 22.64 17.48
CA PRO A 54 -0.10 21.31 18.06
C PRO A 54 -0.41 20.22 17.02
N LEU A 55 -1.34 20.46 16.10
CA LEU A 55 -1.65 19.48 15.04
C LEU A 55 -0.45 19.22 14.13
N PHE A 56 0.31 20.26 13.79
CA PHE A 56 1.53 20.14 12.98
C PHE A 56 2.61 19.32 13.71
N LEU A 57 2.79 19.54 15.00
CA LEU A 57 3.75 18.77 15.79
C LEU A 57 3.32 17.30 15.95
N LEU A 58 2.02 17.02 15.96
CA LEU A 58 1.47 15.66 16.09
C LEU A 58 1.50 14.88 14.76
N MET A 59 1.20 15.53 13.63
CA MET A 59 0.97 14.87 12.34
C MET A 59 1.83 15.42 11.19
N GLY A 60 2.23 16.69 11.25
CA GLY A 60 2.94 17.38 10.18
C GLY A 60 4.46 17.23 10.21
N SER A 61 5.07 16.68 11.26
CA SER A 61 6.52 16.48 11.35
C SER A 61 7.00 15.52 10.24
N PRO A 62 8.05 15.86 9.45
CA PRO A 62 8.56 15.00 8.40
C PRO A 62 9.45 13.88 8.98
N TYR A 63 9.83 14.00 10.25
CA TYR A 63 10.72 13.09 10.94
C TYR A 63 9.92 11.88 11.43
N ILE A 64 10.07 10.78 10.70
CA ILE A 64 9.78 9.42 11.21
C ILE A 64 10.68 9.18 12.42
N ASP A 65 10.26 8.27 13.30
CA ASP A 65 11.10 7.86 14.43
C ASP A 65 12.54 7.56 13.97
N ARG A 66 13.51 8.25 14.59
CA ARG A 66 14.95 8.16 14.22
C ARG A 66 15.43 6.73 14.20
N ARG A 67 14.92 5.88 15.10
CA ARG A 67 15.24 4.43 15.12
C ARG A 67 14.74 3.72 13.86
N ARG A 68 13.48 3.88 13.47
CA ARG A 68 12.91 3.19 12.28
C ARG A 68 13.59 3.65 10.99
N HIS A 69 13.90 4.93 10.86
CA HIS A 69 14.65 5.42 9.71
C HIS A 69 16.06 4.82 9.65
N ARG A 70 16.77 4.77 10.79
CA ARG A 70 18.09 4.13 10.87
C ARG A 70 18.03 2.64 10.52
N ILE A 71 17.08 1.89 11.08
CA ILE A 71 16.92 0.46 10.78
C ILE A 71 16.67 0.25 9.28
N GLN A 72 15.80 1.05 8.67
CA GLN A 72 15.55 0.95 7.22
C GLN A 72 16.82 1.27 6.40
N GLN A 73 17.59 2.29 6.77
CA GLN A 73 18.83 2.63 6.07
C GLN A 73 19.88 1.52 6.21
N GLU A 74 20.06 0.98 7.41
CA GLU A 74 20.96 -0.15 7.66
C GLU A 74 20.52 -1.40 6.87
N ALA A 75 19.21 -1.64 6.77
CA ALA A 75 18.65 -2.73 5.98
C ALA A 75 18.91 -2.54 4.48
N ASN A 76 18.62 -1.35 3.94
CA ASN A 76 18.86 -1.04 2.53
C ASN A 76 20.34 -1.21 2.17
N GLN A 77 21.26 -0.72 3.02
CA GLN A 77 22.70 -0.92 2.82
C GLN A 77 23.09 -2.40 2.85
N LYS A 78 22.51 -3.20 3.76
CA LYS A 78 22.78 -4.65 3.81
C LYS A 78 22.26 -5.35 2.55
N ILE A 79 21.05 -5.02 2.10
CA ILE A 79 20.45 -5.56 0.87
C ILE A 79 21.31 -5.19 -0.33
N GLU A 80 21.68 -3.93 -0.48
CA GLU A 80 22.60 -3.45 -1.53
C GLU A 80 23.93 -4.20 -1.50
N ASN A 81 24.57 -4.33 -0.33
CA ASN A 81 25.85 -5.03 -0.21
C ASN A 81 25.74 -6.53 -0.54
N VAL A 82 24.64 -7.19 -0.15
CA VAL A 82 24.41 -8.61 -0.49
C VAL A 82 24.18 -8.78 -1.99
N HIS A 83 23.53 -7.81 -2.63
CA HIS A 83 23.21 -7.85 -4.05
C HIS A 83 24.25 -7.17 -4.96
N GLU A 84 25.30 -6.54 -4.43
CA GLU A 84 26.30 -5.78 -5.22
C GLU A 84 26.95 -6.62 -6.33
N GLY A 85 27.01 -7.95 -6.16
CA GLY A 85 27.51 -8.91 -7.15
C GLY A 85 26.44 -9.64 -7.99
N PHE A 86 25.14 -9.43 -7.72
CA PHE A 86 24.04 -10.04 -8.47
C PHE A 86 23.62 -9.16 -9.64
N PRO A 87 23.32 -9.72 -10.83
CA PRO A 87 22.81 -8.94 -11.96
C PRO A 87 21.46 -8.32 -11.64
N ASP A 88 21.09 -7.22 -12.34
CA ASP A 88 19.84 -6.48 -12.13
C ASP A 88 18.59 -7.36 -12.33
N ARG A 89 18.74 -8.41 -13.15
CA ARG A 89 17.77 -9.44 -13.51
C ARG A 89 18.52 -10.74 -13.85
N PRO A 90 17.84 -11.88 -13.98
CA PRO A 90 18.46 -13.12 -14.45
C PRO A 90 19.09 -12.98 -15.85
N ASP A 91 20.24 -13.62 -16.07
CA ASP A 91 21.05 -13.51 -17.29
C ASP A 91 20.39 -14.18 -18.52
N ASP A 92 19.56 -15.19 -18.27
CA ASP A 92 18.78 -15.94 -19.26
C ASP A 92 17.55 -15.19 -19.78
N THR A 93 17.18 -14.09 -19.13
CA THR A 93 15.98 -13.32 -19.47
C THR A 93 16.31 -12.28 -20.54
N THR A 94 15.39 -12.04 -21.46
CA THR A 94 15.48 -10.89 -22.37
C THR A 94 14.29 -9.96 -22.11
N LEU A 95 14.57 -8.71 -21.76
CA LEU A 95 13.57 -7.67 -21.56
C LEU A 95 13.75 -6.58 -22.62
N SER A 96 12.66 -5.89 -22.96
CA SER A 96 12.77 -4.65 -23.76
C SER A 96 13.62 -3.61 -23.02
N PRO A 97 14.35 -2.73 -23.74
CA PRO A 97 15.20 -1.72 -23.10
C PRO A 97 14.48 -0.82 -22.09
N GLU A 98 13.21 -0.52 -22.34
CA GLU A 98 12.37 0.28 -21.46
C GLU A 98 12.01 -0.46 -20.17
N VAL A 99 11.67 -1.76 -20.25
CA VAL A 99 11.37 -2.59 -19.07
C VAL A 99 12.64 -2.83 -18.26
N ASP A 100 13.77 -3.10 -18.92
CA ASP A 100 15.08 -3.21 -18.28
C ASP A 100 15.45 -1.92 -17.53
N SER A 101 15.21 -0.75 -18.13
CA SER A 101 15.40 0.54 -17.48
C SER A 101 14.51 0.73 -16.24
N MET A 102 13.29 0.18 -16.22
CA MET A 102 12.41 0.22 -15.05
C MET A 102 12.89 -0.73 -13.94
N VAL A 103 13.41 -1.90 -14.29
CA VAL A 103 14.03 -2.82 -13.32
C VAL A 103 15.23 -2.17 -12.65
N ARG A 104 16.09 -1.53 -13.45
CA ARG A 104 17.26 -0.78 -12.97
C ARG A 104 16.86 0.39 -12.07
N LEU A 105 15.84 1.15 -12.47
CA LEU A 105 15.29 2.22 -11.64
C LEU A 105 14.84 1.69 -10.28
N SER A 106 14.03 0.64 -10.26
CA SER A 106 13.53 0.08 -9.00
C SER A 106 14.66 -0.44 -8.13
N ARG A 107 15.66 -1.11 -8.71
CA ARG A 107 16.82 -1.63 -7.98
C ARG A 107 17.65 -0.50 -7.37
N GLU A 108 17.92 0.57 -8.11
CA GLU A 108 18.64 1.74 -7.60
C GLU A 108 17.92 2.37 -6.39
N LEU A 109 16.59 2.27 -6.34
CA LEU A 109 15.80 2.91 -5.29
C LEU A 109 15.52 2.01 -4.08
N THR A 110 15.61 0.69 -4.23
CA THR A 110 15.20 -0.28 -3.19
C THR A 110 16.28 -1.30 -2.82
N GLY A 111 17.31 -1.48 -3.65
CA GLY A 111 18.33 -2.51 -3.51
C GLY A 111 17.89 -3.91 -3.98
N PHE A 112 16.61 -4.13 -4.27
CA PHE A 112 16.09 -5.45 -4.65
C PHE A 112 16.28 -5.72 -6.16
N PRO A 113 16.92 -6.83 -6.56
CA PRO A 113 17.00 -7.23 -7.97
C PRO A 113 15.65 -7.74 -8.49
N ALA A 114 15.49 -7.75 -9.81
CA ALA A 114 14.52 -8.62 -10.44
C ALA A 114 15.04 -10.06 -10.39
N VAL A 115 14.16 -11.01 -10.12
CA VAL A 115 14.49 -12.44 -9.97
C VAL A 115 13.38 -13.29 -10.55
N HIS A 116 13.67 -14.57 -10.72
CA HIS A 116 12.66 -15.55 -11.12
C HIS A 116 11.59 -15.73 -10.05
N ALA A 117 10.37 -16.00 -10.52
CA ALA A 117 9.24 -16.38 -9.70
C ALA A 117 8.38 -17.40 -10.44
N ASN A 118 8.12 -18.51 -9.76
CA ASN A 118 7.24 -19.54 -10.28
C ASN A 118 5.80 -19.15 -9.94
N TYR A 119 4.93 -19.20 -10.95
CA TYR A 119 3.52 -18.88 -10.76
C TYR A 119 2.78 -20.08 -10.16
N ARG A 120 2.14 -19.88 -8.99
CA ARG A 120 1.30 -20.91 -8.37
C ARG A 120 -0.19 -20.57 -8.37
N GLY A 121 -0.54 -19.29 -8.50
CA GLY A 121 -1.93 -18.87 -8.62
C GLY A 121 -2.14 -17.36 -8.49
N LEU A 122 -3.22 -16.86 -9.11
CA LEU A 122 -3.77 -15.53 -8.81
C LEU A 122 -5.18 -15.72 -8.22
N HIS A 123 -5.29 -15.57 -6.91
CA HIS A 123 -6.49 -15.92 -6.15
C HIS A 123 -7.34 -14.69 -5.89
N SER A 124 -8.58 -14.67 -6.37
CA SER A 124 -9.50 -13.52 -6.22
C SER A 124 -10.83 -13.85 -5.52
N ASP A 125 -11.16 -15.14 -5.32
CA ASP A 125 -12.26 -15.50 -4.42
C ASP A 125 -11.78 -15.45 -2.98
N TYR A 126 -12.48 -14.67 -2.17
CA TYR A 126 -12.06 -14.33 -0.82
C TYR A 126 -12.00 -15.55 0.11
N ASN A 127 -12.98 -16.46 0.05
CA ASN A 127 -13.02 -17.61 0.95
C ASN A 127 -12.07 -18.71 0.49
N GLU A 128 -12.01 -18.96 -0.82
CA GLU A 128 -11.07 -19.92 -1.41
C GLU A 128 -9.62 -19.47 -1.20
N THR A 129 -9.33 -18.17 -1.26
CA THR A 129 -7.99 -17.63 -0.96
C THR A 129 -7.59 -17.92 0.49
N ILE A 130 -8.48 -17.70 1.47
CA ILE A 130 -8.19 -18.00 2.89
C ILE A 130 -7.97 -19.50 3.09
N ALA A 131 -8.81 -20.33 2.47
CA ALA A 131 -8.66 -21.78 2.53
C ALA A 131 -7.33 -22.23 1.92
N ARG A 132 -6.96 -21.71 0.74
CA ARG A 132 -5.69 -22.01 0.07
C ARG A 132 -4.49 -21.62 0.91
N ILE A 133 -4.49 -20.42 1.51
CA ILE A 133 -3.45 -19.99 2.44
C ILE A 133 -3.36 -20.96 3.63
N ALA A 134 -4.50 -21.39 4.18
CA ALA A 134 -4.54 -22.31 5.31
C ALA A 134 -3.99 -23.70 4.96
N GLU A 135 -4.27 -24.21 3.76
CA GLU A 135 -3.72 -25.46 3.22
C GLU A 135 -2.20 -25.39 3.11
N VAL A 136 -1.65 -24.32 2.53
CA VAL A 136 -0.19 -24.16 2.40
C VAL A 136 0.49 -24.06 3.77
N ILE A 137 -0.15 -23.36 4.74
CA ILE A 137 0.34 -23.31 6.13
C ILE A 137 0.32 -24.68 6.80
N ASP A 138 -0.60 -25.57 6.44
CA ASP A 138 -0.63 -26.93 6.98
C ASP A 138 0.52 -27.81 6.48
N GLU A 139 1.12 -27.45 5.34
CA GLU A 139 2.29 -28.11 4.77
C GLU A 139 3.61 -27.57 5.35
N ALA A 140 3.57 -26.42 6.02
CA ALA A 140 4.74 -25.75 6.60
C ALA A 140 5.52 -26.65 7.58
N ARG A 141 6.85 -26.57 7.51
CA ARG A 141 7.82 -27.42 8.23
C ARG A 141 8.68 -26.63 9.21
N ASP A 142 9.11 -25.44 8.84
CA ASP A 142 10.11 -24.67 9.59
C ASP A 142 9.50 -23.39 10.17
N TYR A 143 8.89 -22.55 9.33
CA TYR A 143 8.28 -21.29 9.78
C TYR A 143 7.18 -20.73 8.88
N VAL A 144 6.35 -19.89 9.48
CA VAL A 144 5.33 -19.09 8.78
C VAL A 144 5.46 -17.64 9.24
N HIS A 145 5.51 -16.72 8.30
CA HIS A 145 5.60 -15.27 8.53
C HIS A 145 4.37 -14.60 7.94
N VAL A 146 3.61 -13.90 8.76
CA VAL A 146 2.36 -13.25 8.38
C VAL A 146 2.48 -11.76 8.63
N GLU A 147 2.26 -10.95 7.61
CA GLU A 147 2.17 -9.50 7.75
C GLU A 147 0.96 -9.01 6.98
N ILE A 148 -0.10 -8.64 7.71
CA ILE A 148 -1.36 -8.19 7.11
C ILE A 148 -1.89 -6.99 7.90
N TYR A 149 -2.23 -5.93 7.17
CA TYR A 149 -2.74 -4.67 7.73
C TYR A 149 -3.96 -4.85 8.65
N ILE A 150 -5.09 -5.35 8.12
CA ILE A 150 -6.29 -5.61 8.92
C ILE A 150 -6.42 -7.11 9.19
N GLN A 151 -6.51 -7.44 10.48
CA GLN A 151 -6.71 -8.80 10.93
C GLN A 151 -7.79 -8.86 12.01
N ALA A 152 -8.70 -9.82 11.86
CA ALA A 152 -9.67 -10.18 12.88
C ALA A 152 -9.92 -11.68 12.85
N TRP A 153 -10.10 -12.30 14.01
CA TRP A 153 -10.49 -13.71 14.11
C TRP A 153 -12.00 -13.83 14.25
N ASP A 154 -12.62 -14.15 13.14
CA ASP A 154 -14.05 -14.38 12.93
C ASP A 154 -14.30 -15.78 12.35
N GLU A 155 -15.54 -16.07 11.92
CA GLU A 155 -15.93 -17.37 11.39
C GLU A 155 -15.23 -17.68 10.05
N THR A 156 -15.16 -16.68 9.15
CA THR A 156 -14.53 -16.80 7.83
C THR A 156 -13.03 -17.04 7.94
N THR A 157 -12.36 -16.38 8.88
CA THR A 157 -10.92 -16.49 9.10
C THR A 157 -10.51 -17.60 10.08
N ASP A 158 -11.46 -18.31 10.70
CA ASP A 158 -11.13 -19.35 11.68
C ASP A 158 -10.21 -20.42 11.08
N VAL A 159 -10.46 -20.83 9.83
CA VAL A 159 -9.63 -21.82 9.12
C VAL A 159 -8.16 -21.41 9.05
N PHE A 160 -7.88 -20.12 8.84
CA PHE A 160 -6.52 -19.55 8.80
C PHE A 160 -5.86 -19.57 10.18
N TYR A 161 -6.51 -19.05 11.23
CA TYR A 161 -5.88 -19.06 12.56
C TYR A 161 -5.74 -20.47 13.12
N ARG A 162 -6.63 -21.40 12.74
CA ARG A 162 -6.52 -22.82 13.11
C ARG A 162 -5.38 -23.51 12.38
N SER A 163 -5.04 -23.14 11.14
CA SER A 163 -3.85 -23.68 10.49
C SER A 163 -2.58 -23.18 11.17
N LEU A 164 -2.53 -21.90 11.59
CA LEU A 164 -1.42 -21.39 12.42
C LEU A 164 -1.29 -22.18 13.73
N GLU A 165 -2.40 -22.43 14.44
CA GLU A 165 -2.39 -23.25 15.66
C GLU A 165 -1.88 -24.67 15.39
N ARG A 166 -2.29 -25.29 14.27
CA ARG A 166 -1.78 -26.61 13.87
C ARG A 166 -0.29 -26.57 13.56
N ALA A 167 0.19 -25.54 12.86
CA ALA A 167 1.61 -25.34 12.56
C ALA A 167 2.44 -25.23 13.85
N VAL A 168 2.03 -24.38 14.79
CA VAL A 168 2.70 -24.24 16.10
C VAL A 168 2.74 -25.58 16.84
N LYS A 169 1.65 -26.36 16.83
CA LYS A 169 1.61 -27.70 17.46
C LYS A 169 2.56 -28.71 16.81
N ARG A 170 2.88 -28.55 15.52
CA ARG A 170 3.89 -29.34 14.81
C ARG A 170 5.33 -28.88 15.11
N GLY A 171 5.51 -27.76 15.81
CA GLY A 171 6.81 -27.17 16.09
C GLY A 171 7.26 -26.12 15.08
N VAL A 172 6.41 -25.75 14.12
CA VAL A 172 6.68 -24.69 13.13
C VAL A 172 6.66 -23.34 13.83
N ARG A 173 7.65 -22.49 13.57
CA ARG A 173 7.73 -21.15 14.17
C ARG A 173 6.82 -20.17 13.44
N VAL A 174 5.82 -19.61 14.12
CA VAL A 174 4.86 -18.68 13.49
C VAL A 174 5.05 -17.27 14.03
N ARG A 175 5.39 -16.33 13.14
CA ARG A 175 5.54 -14.89 13.42
C ARG A 175 4.46 -14.09 12.71
N LEU A 176 3.80 -13.17 13.42
CA LEU A 176 2.66 -12.41 12.91
C LEU A 176 2.73 -10.92 13.25
N LEU A 177 2.65 -10.09 12.22
CA LEU A 177 2.54 -8.63 12.30
C LEU A 177 1.14 -8.16 11.89
N LEU A 178 0.52 -7.34 12.74
CA LEU A 178 -0.78 -6.73 12.47
C LEU A 178 -0.82 -5.25 12.86
N ASP A 179 -1.59 -4.44 12.12
CA ASP A 179 -1.75 -3.02 12.47
C ASP A 179 -2.83 -2.82 13.54
N GLN A 180 -2.45 -2.11 14.59
CA GLN A 180 -3.33 -1.83 15.72
C GLN A 180 -4.51 -0.95 15.32
N ILE A 181 -4.29 0.17 14.59
CA ILE A 181 -5.33 1.16 14.31
C ILE A 181 -6.29 0.66 13.23
N GLY A 182 -5.74 0.07 12.16
CA GLY A 182 -6.50 -0.53 11.08
C GLY A 182 -7.50 -1.54 11.63
N SER A 183 -7.03 -2.40 12.53
CA SER A 183 -7.82 -3.51 13.07
C SER A 183 -8.75 -3.13 14.23
N LEU A 184 -8.47 -2.06 14.98
CA LEU A 184 -9.14 -1.71 16.26
C LEU A 184 -10.67 -1.66 16.19
N LYS A 185 -11.22 -1.20 15.07
CA LYS A 185 -12.66 -0.94 14.89
C LYS A 185 -13.47 -2.20 14.55
N TYR A 186 -12.83 -3.31 14.21
CA TYR A 186 -13.51 -4.51 13.75
C TYR A 186 -13.84 -5.47 14.90
N PRO A 187 -14.98 -6.18 14.85
CA PRO A 187 -15.27 -7.28 15.75
C PRO A 187 -14.14 -8.32 15.72
N GLY A 188 -13.86 -8.98 16.85
CA GLY A 188 -12.79 -9.99 16.95
C GLY A 188 -11.44 -9.44 17.41
N PHE A 189 -11.04 -8.22 16.99
CA PHE A 189 -9.72 -7.65 17.31
C PHE A 189 -9.41 -7.60 18.82
N ARG A 190 -10.39 -7.22 19.65
CA ARG A 190 -10.19 -7.09 21.12
C ARG A 190 -9.70 -8.38 21.81
N LYS A 191 -10.04 -9.54 21.25
CA LYS A 191 -9.62 -10.86 21.77
C LYS A 191 -8.44 -11.43 20.98
N LEU A 192 -8.12 -10.87 19.81
CA LEU A 192 -7.17 -11.42 18.86
C LEU A 192 -5.80 -11.66 19.50
N GLY A 193 -5.18 -10.62 20.10
CA GLY A 193 -3.86 -10.77 20.71
C GLY A 193 -3.81 -11.85 21.81
N ARG A 194 -4.86 -11.97 22.64
CA ARG A 194 -4.94 -13.04 23.64
C ARG A 194 -5.04 -14.42 22.97
N ARG A 195 -5.88 -14.56 21.94
CA ARG A 195 -6.04 -15.82 21.22
C ARG A 195 -4.76 -16.23 20.50
N LEU A 196 -4.04 -15.28 19.89
CA LEU A 196 -2.74 -15.53 19.25
C LEU A 196 -1.72 -16.06 20.27
N SER A 197 -1.64 -15.44 21.45
CA SER A 197 -0.80 -15.95 22.54
C SER A 197 -1.25 -17.32 23.06
N GLU A 198 -2.56 -17.58 23.15
CA GLU A 198 -3.10 -18.88 23.58
C GLU A 198 -2.73 -20.02 22.62
N ILE A 199 -2.64 -19.75 21.30
CA ILE A 199 -2.22 -20.74 20.30
C ILE A 199 -0.70 -20.78 20.05
N GLY A 200 0.08 -19.98 20.78
CA GLY A 200 1.54 -19.97 20.72
C GLY A 200 2.16 -19.25 19.52
N VAL A 201 1.40 -18.38 18.84
CA VAL A 201 1.93 -17.53 17.77
C VAL A 201 2.76 -16.38 18.38
N GLU A 202 3.94 -16.12 17.83
CA GLU A 202 4.73 -14.93 18.14
C GLU A 202 4.13 -13.77 17.36
N TRP A 203 3.66 -12.72 18.06
CA TRP A 203 2.99 -11.61 17.38
C TRP A 203 3.40 -10.25 17.91
N GLU A 204 3.50 -9.29 17.00
CA GLU A 204 3.80 -7.89 17.31
C GLU A 204 2.86 -6.94 16.58
N LEU A 205 2.61 -5.79 17.20
CA LEU A 205 1.81 -4.73 16.59
C LEU A 205 2.70 -3.87 15.70
N MET A 206 2.27 -3.63 14.46
CA MET A 206 2.90 -2.67 13.56
C MET A 206 2.56 -1.24 13.98
N LEU A 207 3.57 -0.37 14.06
CA LEU A 207 3.42 1.05 14.39
C LEU A 207 2.47 1.30 15.59
N PRO A 208 2.74 0.66 16.76
CA PRO A 208 1.81 0.68 17.89
C PRO A 208 1.67 2.08 18.49
N LEU A 209 0.45 2.43 18.87
CA LEU A 209 0.17 3.65 19.64
C LEU A 209 0.00 3.30 21.11
N ALA A 210 1.07 3.51 21.89
CA ALA A 210 1.07 3.35 23.33
C ALA A 210 1.87 4.49 24.01
N PRO A 211 1.33 5.73 24.06
CA PRO A 211 2.01 6.88 24.66
C PRO A 211 2.46 6.62 26.10
N TRP A 212 1.63 5.92 26.88
CA TRP A 212 1.93 5.54 28.27
C TRP A 212 3.10 4.56 28.43
N ARG A 213 3.52 3.91 27.34
CA ARG A 213 4.68 2.98 27.30
C ARG A 213 5.87 3.59 26.54
N GLY A 214 5.87 4.91 26.32
CA GLY A 214 6.90 5.61 25.54
C GLY A 214 6.86 5.32 24.03
N ARG A 215 5.83 4.61 23.53
CA ARG A 215 5.66 4.30 22.10
C ARG A 215 4.66 5.28 21.49
N TRP A 216 5.13 6.48 21.14
CA TRP A 216 4.37 7.43 20.32
C TRP A 216 4.79 7.29 18.85
N ARG A 217 3.80 7.10 17.97
CA ARG A 217 3.97 7.07 16.52
C ARG A 217 2.98 8.04 15.89
N ARG A 218 3.29 8.53 14.70
CA ARG A 218 2.35 9.28 13.89
C ARG A 218 1.14 8.38 13.56
N PRO A 219 -0.09 8.73 13.99
CA PRO A 219 -1.26 7.87 13.80
C PRO A 219 -1.58 7.59 12.34
N ASP A 220 -1.20 8.52 11.47
CA ASP A 220 -1.46 8.53 10.04
C ASP A 220 -0.44 7.70 9.23
N LEU A 221 0.71 7.33 9.81
CA LEU A 221 1.60 6.32 9.25
C LEU A 221 1.08 4.94 9.60
N ARG A 222 0.96 4.06 8.60
CA ARG A 222 0.45 2.69 8.76
C ARG A 222 1.22 1.73 7.88
N ASN A 223 1.28 0.46 8.27
CA ASN A 223 1.85 -0.57 7.43
C ASN A 223 0.71 -1.31 6.70
N HIS A 224 0.62 -1.09 5.39
CA HIS A 224 -0.42 -1.61 4.52
C HIS A 224 0.03 -2.87 3.76
N ARG A 225 1.20 -3.43 4.05
CA ARG A 225 1.67 -4.69 3.46
C ARG A 225 0.76 -5.86 3.82
N LYS A 226 0.70 -6.81 2.88
CA LYS A 226 -0.15 -8.01 2.93
C LYS A 226 0.64 -9.14 2.29
N VAL A 227 1.52 -9.72 3.09
CA VAL A 227 2.41 -10.80 2.68
C VAL A 227 2.33 -11.95 3.67
N ILE A 228 2.45 -13.16 3.15
CA ILE A 228 2.61 -14.38 3.95
C ILE A 228 3.75 -15.17 3.33
N VAL A 229 4.76 -15.56 4.12
CA VAL A 229 5.87 -16.42 3.68
C VAL A 229 5.81 -17.73 4.45
N ILE A 230 5.97 -18.85 3.75
CA ILE A 230 5.98 -20.20 4.30
C ILE A 230 7.29 -20.87 3.91
N ASP A 231 8.08 -21.24 4.93
CA ASP A 231 9.37 -21.94 4.83
C ASP A 231 10.45 -21.30 3.94
N GLY A 232 10.22 -20.08 3.43
CA GLY A 232 11.09 -19.44 2.45
C GLY A 232 10.89 -19.97 1.02
N ASP A 233 9.92 -20.87 0.84
CA ASP A 233 9.63 -21.56 -0.43
C ASP A 233 8.44 -20.94 -1.16
N ILE A 234 7.40 -20.53 -0.41
CA ILE A 234 6.14 -20.01 -0.95
C ILE A 234 5.81 -18.68 -0.30
N ALA A 235 5.35 -17.73 -1.11
CA ALA A 235 4.80 -16.47 -0.63
C ALA A 235 3.44 -16.14 -1.24
N PHE A 236 2.58 -15.54 -0.43
CA PHE A 236 1.38 -14.84 -0.88
C PHE A 236 1.63 -13.34 -0.77
N ILE A 237 1.28 -12.57 -1.81
CA ILE A 237 1.39 -11.11 -1.81
C ILE A 237 0.21 -10.49 -2.56
N GLY A 238 -0.37 -9.40 -2.05
CA GLY A 238 -1.51 -8.76 -2.73
C GLY A 238 -2.23 -7.70 -1.92
N SER A 239 -3.55 -7.67 -2.04
CA SER A 239 -4.40 -6.59 -1.49
C SER A 239 -5.36 -7.04 -0.38
N MET A 240 -5.46 -8.34 -0.12
CA MET A 240 -6.47 -8.94 0.75
C MET A 240 -6.14 -8.82 2.25
N ASN A 241 -7.11 -8.34 3.03
CA ASN A 241 -7.04 -8.36 4.49
C ASN A 241 -7.54 -9.70 5.07
N MET A 242 -7.09 -10.05 6.27
CA MET A 242 -7.48 -11.30 6.95
C MET A 242 -8.63 -11.06 7.93
N ILE A 243 -9.82 -10.85 7.35
CA ILE A 243 -11.08 -10.59 8.05
C ILE A 243 -12.22 -11.03 7.13
N ASP A 244 -13.37 -11.43 7.66
CA ASP A 244 -14.59 -11.66 6.89
C ASP A 244 -14.81 -10.58 5.83
N ARG A 245 -15.21 -10.99 4.62
CA ARG A 245 -15.33 -10.13 3.43
C ARG A 245 -16.26 -8.93 3.60
N THR A 246 -17.18 -8.94 4.58
CA THR A 246 -18.06 -7.80 4.90
C THR A 246 -17.48 -6.85 5.95
N TYR A 247 -16.37 -7.25 6.56
CA TYR A 247 -15.68 -6.66 7.70
C TYR A 247 -16.55 -6.60 8.98
N LEU A 248 -17.73 -7.23 8.98
CA LEU A 248 -18.66 -7.41 10.09
C LEU A 248 -19.11 -6.14 10.83
N ILE A 249 -18.84 -4.95 10.28
CA ILE A 249 -19.38 -3.70 10.81
C ILE A 249 -20.86 -3.60 10.44
N LYS A 250 -21.72 -3.30 11.42
CA LYS A 250 -23.20 -3.20 11.26
C LYS A 250 -23.64 -2.40 10.03
N LYS A 251 -22.95 -1.30 9.71
CA LYS A 251 -23.24 -0.47 8.54
C LYS A 251 -22.95 -1.18 7.22
N HIS A 252 -21.89 -1.99 7.17
CA HIS A 252 -21.49 -2.74 5.97
C HIS A 252 -22.40 -3.95 5.78
N THR A 253 -22.66 -4.72 6.83
CA THR A 253 -23.55 -5.89 6.79
C THR A 253 -24.98 -5.50 6.40
N LYS A 254 -25.52 -4.40 6.94
CA LYS A 254 -26.83 -3.86 6.53
C LYS A 254 -26.88 -3.50 5.04
N LYS A 255 -25.76 -3.08 4.47
CA LYS A 255 -25.62 -2.74 3.04
C LYS A 255 -25.14 -3.91 2.19
N GLN A 256 -24.94 -5.09 2.78
CA GLN A 256 -24.35 -6.27 2.14
C GLN A 256 -23.01 -5.96 1.43
N ARG A 257 -22.25 -5.00 1.95
CA ARG A 257 -21.00 -4.55 1.34
C ARG A 257 -19.94 -5.65 1.43
N MET A 258 -19.28 -5.96 0.31
CA MET A 258 -18.30 -7.05 0.22
C MET A 258 -17.04 -6.59 -0.51
N TRP A 259 -15.86 -6.81 0.06
CA TRP A 259 -14.58 -6.46 -0.56
C TRP A 259 -14.16 -7.48 -1.62
N ILE A 260 -13.61 -7.02 -2.73
CA ILE A 260 -13.03 -7.86 -3.79
C ILE A 260 -11.54 -7.55 -3.81
N ASP A 261 -10.71 -8.55 -3.53
CA ASP A 261 -9.27 -8.45 -3.44
C ASP A 261 -8.62 -9.58 -4.24
N ALA A 262 -7.32 -9.49 -4.47
CA ALA A 262 -6.55 -10.58 -5.06
C ALA A 262 -5.22 -10.79 -4.32
N MET A 263 -4.73 -12.03 -4.34
CA MET A 263 -3.44 -12.45 -3.82
C MET A 263 -2.73 -13.30 -4.88
N ALA A 264 -1.48 -12.96 -5.20
CA ALA A 264 -0.61 -13.81 -5.99
C ALA A 264 0.07 -14.84 -5.06
N GLU A 265 -0.01 -16.11 -5.41
CA GLU A 265 0.78 -17.20 -4.83
C GLU A 265 1.99 -17.44 -5.74
N VAL A 266 3.19 -17.24 -5.19
CA VAL A 266 4.46 -17.36 -5.90
C VAL A 266 5.45 -18.20 -5.10
N SER A 267 6.39 -18.81 -5.80
CA SER A 267 7.51 -19.56 -5.23
C SER A 267 8.81 -19.25 -5.96
N GLY A 268 9.93 -19.78 -5.46
CA GLY A 268 11.25 -19.58 -6.03
C GLY A 268 11.95 -18.32 -5.50
N PRO A 269 12.98 -17.81 -6.22
CA PRO A 269 13.89 -16.78 -5.72
C PRO A 269 13.24 -15.49 -5.21
N ILE A 270 12.08 -15.10 -5.72
CA ILE A 270 11.32 -13.93 -5.24
C ILE A 270 10.97 -14.00 -3.75
N VAL A 271 10.79 -15.20 -3.19
CA VAL A 271 10.37 -15.38 -1.79
C VAL A 271 11.41 -14.82 -0.83
N ALA A 272 12.70 -14.97 -1.12
CA ALA A 272 13.77 -14.38 -0.31
C ALA A 272 13.72 -12.85 -0.27
N SER A 273 13.27 -12.19 -1.36
CA SER A 273 13.09 -10.73 -1.37
C SER A 273 11.91 -10.30 -0.49
N ILE A 274 10.78 -11.03 -0.59
CA ILE A 274 9.58 -10.79 0.23
C ILE A 274 9.88 -11.03 1.71
N GLU A 275 10.62 -12.10 2.01
CA GLU A 275 11.03 -12.44 3.36
C GLU A 275 12.04 -11.43 3.94
N SER A 276 12.97 -10.94 3.13
CA SER A 276 13.89 -9.86 3.54
C SER A 276 13.14 -8.61 3.96
N MET A 277 12.10 -8.23 3.22
CA MET A 277 11.22 -7.11 3.61
C MET A 277 10.51 -7.39 4.94
N PHE A 278 9.94 -8.58 5.11
CA PHE A 278 9.29 -8.99 6.37
C PHE A 278 10.27 -8.97 7.55
N ALA A 279 11.48 -9.49 7.37
CA ALA A 279 12.52 -9.54 8.41
C ALA A 279 12.90 -8.15 8.93
N VAL A 280 12.94 -7.14 8.05
CA VAL A 280 13.18 -5.74 8.44
C VAL A 280 12.04 -5.19 9.28
N ASP A 281 10.78 -5.45 8.91
CA ASP A 281 9.63 -5.01 9.70
C ASP A 281 9.52 -5.76 11.03
N TRP A 282 9.77 -7.07 11.03
CA TRP A 282 9.81 -7.87 12.25
C TRP A 282 10.87 -7.34 13.22
N TYR A 283 12.11 -7.14 12.75
CA TYR A 283 13.17 -6.57 13.58
C TYR A 283 12.82 -5.16 14.08
N THR A 284 12.16 -4.37 13.23
CA THR A 284 11.75 -3.01 13.61
C THR A 284 10.79 -3.02 14.80
N GLU A 285 9.85 -3.97 14.87
CA GLU A 285 8.83 -4.01 15.92
C GLU A 285 9.19 -4.92 17.12
N SER A 286 9.99 -5.98 16.90
CA SER A 286 10.32 -7.01 17.90
C SER A 286 11.75 -6.92 18.48
N ASP A 287 12.68 -6.21 17.82
CA ASP A 287 14.13 -6.27 18.08
C ASP A 287 14.77 -7.66 17.83
N GLU A 288 14.04 -8.63 17.27
CA GLU A 288 14.58 -9.93 16.87
C GLU A 288 15.01 -9.93 15.40
N ALA A 289 16.27 -10.30 15.14
CA ALA A 289 16.76 -10.48 13.77
C ALA A 289 16.34 -11.86 13.24
N ILE A 290 15.87 -11.89 12.00
CA ILE A 290 15.60 -13.12 11.24
C ILE A 290 16.74 -13.29 10.25
N ASP A 291 17.30 -14.50 10.20
CA ASP A 291 18.24 -14.89 9.15
C ASP A 291 17.42 -15.34 7.94
N VAL A 292 17.60 -14.65 6.81
CA VAL A 292 16.82 -14.89 5.60
C VAL A 292 17.63 -15.81 4.69
N PRO A 293 17.06 -16.94 4.23
CA PRO A 293 17.77 -17.84 3.33
C PRO A 293 18.20 -17.13 2.05
N ALA A 294 19.28 -17.63 1.44
CA ALA A 294 19.63 -17.19 0.10
C ALA A 294 18.49 -17.52 -0.90
N PRO A 295 18.29 -16.68 -1.93
CA PRO A 295 17.35 -16.99 -3.01
C PRO A 295 17.67 -18.36 -3.61
N HIS A 296 16.67 -19.20 -3.77
CA HIS A 296 16.83 -20.55 -4.30
C HIS A 296 15.59 -21.00 -5.07
N GLU A 297 15.79 -21.99 -5.93
CA GLU A 297 14.71 -22.67 -6.64
C GLU A 297 14.07 -23.75 -5.76
N VAL A 298 12.75 -23.88 -5.85
CA VAL A 298 12.01 -24.91 -5.11
C VAL A 298 12.09 -26.24 -5.88
N ALA A 299 12.59 -27.28 -5.22
CA ALA A 299 12.83 -28.57 -5.85
C ALA A 299 11.56 -29.20 -6.42
N GLY A 300 11.58 -29.55 -7.71
CA GLY A 300 10.46 -30.19 -8.40
C GLY A 300 9.46 -29.22 -9.03
N GLU A 301 9.67 -27.91 -8.90
CA GLU A 301 9.02 -26.93 -9.74
C GLU A 301 9.78 -26.80 -11.06
N THR A 302 9.06 -26.86 -12.17
CA THR A 302 9.61 -26.67 -13.52
C THR A 302 8.94 -25.45 -14.13
N GLY A 303 9.68 -24.35 -14.26
CA GLY A 303 9.23 -23.16 -14.98
C GLY A 303 9.56 -21.89 -14.24
N GLU A 304 10.69 -21.27 -14.60
CA GLU A 304 10.98 -19.86 -14.35
C GLU A 304 10.00 -19.00 -15.16
N ASP A 305 8.73 -19.04 -14.76
CA ASP A 305 7.61 -18.57 -15.56
C ASP A 305 7.49 -17.05 -15.61
N ASN A 306 8.13 -16.37 -14.66
CA ASN A 306 8.06 -14.92 -14.52
C ASN A 306 9.40 -14.36 -14.07
N VAL A 307 9.68 -13.16 -14.53
CA VAL A 307 10.68 -12.29 -13.90
C VAL A 307 9.94 -11.16 -13.21
N VAL A 308 10.13 -11.08 -11.90
CA VAL A 308 9.45 -10.12 -11.05
C VAL A 308 10.45 -9.44 -10.11
N GLN A 309 10.09 -8.26 -9.65
CA GLN A 309 10.90 -7.49 -8.71
C GLN A 309 10.03 -6.97 -7.58
N LEU A 310 10.48 -7.19 -6.34
CA LEU A 310 9.83 -6.58 -5.19
C LEU A 310 10.18 -5.09 -5.12
N VAL A 311 9.15 -4.25 -5.10
CA VAL A 311 9.27 -2.80 -4.89
C VAL A 311 8.59 -2.45 -3.57
N PRO A 312 9.34 -2.52 -2.45
CA PRO A 312 8.83 -2.03 -1.17
C PRO A 312 8.79 -0.51 -1.16
N SER A 313 7.87 0.05 -0.39
CA SER A 313 7.83 1.49 -0.17
C SER A 313 7.32 1.87 1.20
N GLY A 314 7.38 3.16 1.49
CA GLY A 314 6.87 3.76 2.70
C GLY A 314 7.79 4.84 3.23
N PRO A 315 7.49 5.40 4.41
CA PRO A 315 8.21 6.54 4.99
C PRO A 315 9.73 6.32 5.10
N GLY A 316 10.18 5.06 5.24
CA GLY A 316 11.60 4.72 5.28
C GLY A 316 12.35 4.90 3.94
N TYR A 317 11.64 5.00 2.81
CA TYR A 317 12.19 5.13 1.47
C TYR A 317 12.05 6.58 0.99
N THR A 318 13.09 7.39 1.18
CA THR A 318 13.07 8.84 0.89
C THR A 318 13.03 9.19 -0.59
N THR A 319 13.28 8.22 -1.47
CA THR A 319 13.32 8.39 -2.92
C THR A 319 12.00 8.10 -3.63
N GLU A 320 10.95 7.73 -2.88
CA GLU A 320 9.60 7.43 -3.38
C GLU A 320 9.56 6.35 -4.49
N PRO A 321 10.15 5.14 -4.28
CA PRO A 321 10.27 4.09 -5.30
C PRO A 321 8.93 3.74 -5.94
N ASN A 322 7.87 3.65 -5.14
CA ASN A 322 6.52 3.30 -5.58
C ASN A 322 5.96 4.27 -6.62
N LEU A 323 6.02 5.58 -6.32
CA LEU A 323 5.51 6.61 -7.22
C LEU A 323 6.29 6.61 -8.55
N ARG A 324 7.62 6.50 -8.48
CA ARG A 324 8.51 6.51 -9.65
C ARG A 324 8.32 5.27 -10.53
N MET A 325 8.12 4.10 -9.93
CA MET A 325 7.79 2.88 -10.67
C MET A 325 6.46 3.04 -11.40
N PHE A 326 5.39 3.45 -10.71
CA PHE A 326 4.07 3.61 -11.35
C PHE A 326 4.08 4.67 -12.46
N THR A 327 4.70 5.83 -12.25
CA THR A 327 4.77 6.86 -13.31
C THR A 327 5.60 6.38 -14.51
N SER A 328 6.69 5.64 -14.29
CA SER A 328 7.50 5.04 -15.37
C SER A 328 6.68 4.03 -16.16
N LEU A 329 5.93 3.15 -15.48
CA LEU A 329 5.05 2.16 -16.11
C LEU A 329 3.95 2.84 -16.95
N ILE A 330 3.34 3.91 -16.45
CA ILE A 330 2.31 4.66 -17.19
C ILE A 330 2.90 5.37 -18.41
N HIS A 331 4.10 5.95 -18.28
CA HIS A 331 4.81 6.54 -19.42
C HIS A 331 5.26 5.49 -20.44
N HIS A 332 5.53 4.27 -20.00
CA HIS A 332 5.89 3.14 -20.85
C HIS A 332 4.76 2.74 -21.80
N ALA A 333 3.51 2.66 -21.31
CA ALA A 333 2.34 2.22 -22.08
C ALA A 333 2.21 2.89 -23.47
N LYS A 334 1.99 2.06 -24.50
CA LYS A 334 1.92 2.48 -25.92
C LYS A 334 0.53 2.39 -26.52
N GLU A 335 -0.24 1.38 -26.16
CA GLU A 335 -1.55 1.08 -26.74
C GLU A 335 -2.65 1.06 -25.69
N ARG A 336 -2.42 0.41 -24.55
CA ARG A 336 -3.43 0.27 -23.50
C ARG A 336 -2.83 0.30 -22.11
N LEU A 337 -3.55 0.91 -21.18
CA LEU A 337 -3.20 0.99 -19.78
C LEU A 337 -4.44 0.66 -18.95
N VAL A 338 -4.37 -0.37 -18.12
CA VAL A 338 -5.44 -0.77 -17.21
C VAL A 338 -5.00 -0.48 -15.78
N ILE A 339 -5.75 0.35 -15.09
CA ILE A 339 -5.50 0.76 -13.71
C ILE A 339 -6.65 0.25 -12.85
N CYS A 340 -6.36 -0.58 -11.85
CA CYS A 340 -7.30 -0.95 -10.81
C CYS A 340 -6.81 -0.41 -9.47
N SER A 341 -7.59 0.49 -8.86
CA SER A 341 -7.32 0.98 -7.50
C SER A 341 -8.63 1.35 -6.82
N PRO A 342 -8.89 0.91 -5.56
CA PRO A 342 -10.09 1.34 -4.84
C PRO A 342 -10.13 2.86 -4.65
N TYR A 343 -8.94 3.46 -4.53
CA TYR A 343 -8.73 4.88 -4.30
C TYR A 343 -7.75 5.43 -5.34
N PHE A 344 -8.24 6.22 -6.27
CA PHE A 344 -7.45 6.95 -7.25
C PHE A 344 -7.46 8.44 -6.88
N ILE A 345 -6.50 8.84 -6.07
CA ILE A 345 -6.31 10.23 -5.60
C ILE A 345 -4.87 10.61 -5.96
N PRO A 346 -4.58 10.75 -7.27
CA PRO A 346 -3.22 10.88 -7.77
C PRO A 346 -2.58 12.18 -7.26
N ASN A 347 -1.27 12.16 -7.07
CA ASN A 347 -0.51 13.41 -7.01
C ASN A 347 -0.38 14.01 -8.42
N GLU A 348 0.24 15.18 -8.50
CA GLU A 348 0.41 15.92 -9.75
C GLU A 348 1.14 15.07 -10.81
N SER A 349 2.25 14.43 -10.45
CA SER A 349 3.02 13.58 -11.38
C SER A 349 2.22 12.39 -11.92
N MET A 350 1.44 11.73 -11.07
CA MET A 350 0.59 10.59 -11.47
C MET A 350 -0.56 11.03 -12.36
N LEU A 351 -1.21 12.16 -12.02
CA LEU A 351 -2.29 12.72 -12.82
C LEU A 351 -1.78 13.12 -14.21
N GLU A 352 -0.64 13.80 -14.28
CA GLU A 352 0.01 14.18 -15.54
C GLU A 352 0.44 12.95 -16.35
N ALA A 353 0.98 11.91 -15.73
CA ALA A 353 1.35 10.69 -16.44
C ALA A 353 0.13 10.02 -17.09
N VAL A 354 -0.98 9.90 -16.36
CA VAL A 354 -2.22 9.29 -16.86
C VAL A 354 -2.85 10.11 -17.98
N THR A 355 -2.99 11.43 -17.82
CA THR A 355 -3.56 12.29 -18.86
C THR A 355 -2.65 12.38 -20.09
N THR A 356 -1.33 12.40 -19.89
CA THR A 356 -0.35 12.31 -20.98
C THR A 356 -0.50 11.02 -21.78
N ALA A 357 -0.71 9.87 -21.12
CA ALA A 357 -0.98 8.62 -21.81
C ALA A 357 -2.20 8.74 -22.72
N CYS A 358 -3.33 9.30 -22.22
CA CYS A 358 -4.50 9.54 -23.05
C CYS A 358 -4.21 10.47 -24.24
N TYR A 359 -3.50 11.58 -24.02
CA TYR A 359 -3.17 12.53 -25.10
C TYR A 359 -2.19 11.98 -26.14
N ARG A 360 -1.42 10.94 -25.80
CA ARG A 360 -0.62 10.16 -26.76
C ARG A 360 -1.45 9.17 -27.58
N GLY A 361 -2.73 8.99 -27.27
CA GLY A 361 -3.62 8.03 -27.91
C GLY A 361 -3.65 6.64 -27.24
N VAL A 362 -3.07 6.48 -26.04
CA VAL A 362 -3.17 5.24 -25.26
C VAL A 362 -4.60 5.09 -24.73
N GLN A 363 -5.21 3.92 -24.90
CA GLN A 363 -6.47 3.60 -24.25
C GLN A 363 -6.23 3.42 -22.75
N VAL A 364 -6.78 4.31 -21.92
CA VAL A 364 -6.65 4.21 -20.46
C VAL A 364 -7.98 3.78 -19.84
N ASP A 365 -7.97 2.63 -19.18
CA ASP A 365 -9.09 2.06 -18.43
C ASP A 365 -8.83 2.20 -16.92
N LEU A 366 -9.66 2.95 -16.21
CA LEU A 366 -9.58 3.15 -14.76
C LEU A 366 -10.75 2.43 -14.06
N LEU A 367 -10.44 1.31 -13.41
CA LEU A 367 -11.36 0.51 -12.60
C LEU A 367 -11.43 1.05 -11.17
N VAL A 368 -12.64 1.42 -10.75
CA VAL A 368 -12.98 1.97 -9.43
C VAL A 368 -14.29 1.38 -8.93
N SER A 369 -14.59 1.49 -7.64
CA SER A 369 -15.91 1.10 -7.12
C SER A 369 -16.97 2.16 -7.45
N GLU A 370 -18.18 1.74 -7.83
CA GLU A 370 -19.37 2.63 -7.95
C GLU A 370 -19.59 3.41 -6.64
N LYS A 371 -19.49 2.70 -5.50
CA LYS A 371 -19.60 3.28 -4.16
C LYS A 371 -18.44 2.84 -3.27
N ALA A 372 -17.50 3.76 -3.02
CA ALA A 372 -16.40 3.48 -2.12
C ALA A 372 -16.86 3.26 -0.67
N ASP A 373 -16.00 2.65 0.13
CA ASP A 373 -16.29 2.32 1.51
C ASP A 373 -16.25 3.56 2.45
N GLN A 374 -15.34 4.49 2.15
CA GLN A 374 -15.05 5.71 2.88
C GLN A 374 -15.58 6.95 2.17
N PHE A 375 -16.35 7.76 2.91
CA PHE A 375 -17.04 8.94 2.38
C PHE A 375 -16.07 9.99 1.83
N PHE A 376 -15.14 10.49 2.66
CA PHE A 376 -14.21 11.54 2.24
C PHE A 376 -13.31 11.09 1.08
N VAL A 377 -12.86 9.84 1.11
CA VAL A 377 -12.01 9.26 0.06
C VAL A 377 -12.77 9.15 -1.27
N HIS A 378 -14.03 8.68 -1.25
CA HIS A 378 -14.88 8.61 -2.43
C HIS A 378 -15.06 9.99 -3.10
N HIS A 379 -15.32 11.02 -2.30
CA HIS A 379 -15.52 12.39 -2.79
C HIS A 379 -14.20 13.06 -3.23
N ALA A 380 -13.09 12.78 -2.55
CA ALA A 380 -11.77 13.24 -2.96
C ALA A 380 -11.35 12.64 -4.31
N GLN A 381 -11.51 11.33 -4.50
CA GLN A 381 -11.30 10.66 -5.79
C GLN A 381 -12.20 11.22 -6.89
N SER A 382 -13.50 11.36 -6.60
CA SER A 382 -14.50 11.93 -7.51
C SER A 382 -14.07 13.31 -8.04
N SER A 383 -13.37 14.11 -7.25
CA SER A 383 -12.90 15.43 -7.68
C SER A 383 -11.96 15.42 -8.89
N TYR A 384 -11.31 14.27 -9.19
CA TYR A 384 -10.41 14.11 -10.34
C TYR A 384 -11.13 13.61 -11.59
N TYR A 385 -12.34 13.06 -11.48
CA TYR A 385 -13.03 12.42 -12.61
C TYR A 385 -13.29 13.37 -13.77
N GLN A 386 -13.56 14.66 -13.50
CA GLN A 386 -13.77 15.64 -14.57
C GLN A 386 -12.56 15.70 -15.52
N VAL A 387 -11.38 15.94 -14.95
CA VAL A 387 -10.12 16.06 -15.71
C VAL A 387 -9.77 14.75 -16.40
N LEU A 388 -10.01 13.61 -15.75
CA LEU A 388 -9.73 12.29 -16.32
C LEU A 388 -10.66 11.99 -17.52
N LEU A 389 -11.96 12.23 -17.37
CA LEU A 389 -12.94 12.03 -18.44
C LEU A 389 -12.70 12.97 -19.62
N GLU A 390 -12.37 14.24 -19.35
CA GLU A 390 -12.00 15.22 -20.39
C GLU A 390 -10.71 14.85 -21.12
N ALA A 391 -9.75 14.23 -20.43
CA ALA A 391 -8.53 13.71 -21.06
C ALA A 391 -8.78 12.45 -21.92
N GLY A 392 -9.89 11.73 -21.69
CA GLY A 392 -10.24 10.51 -22.43
C GLY A 392 -10.08 9.20 -21.65
N VAL A 393 -9.93 9.25 -20.33
CA VAL A 393 -9.89 8.05 -19.47
C VAL A 393 -11.27 7.37 -19.47
N ASN A 394 -11.29 6.05 -19.70
CA ASN A 394 -12.47 5.22 -19.53
C ASN A 394 -12.61 4.85 -18.05
N ILE A 395 -13.50 5.51 -17.32
CA ILE A 395 -13.76 5.18 -15.91
C ILE A 395 -14.80 4.06 -15.84
N HIS A 396 -14.40 2.89 -15.32
CA HIS A 396 -15.23 1.70 -15.14
C HIS A 396 -15.61 1.56 -13.67
N GLN A 397 -16.92 1.61 -13.37
CA GLN A 397 -17.47 1.53 -12.03
C GLN A 397 -17.93 0.11 -11.71
N TYR A 398 -17.18 -0.57 -10.84
CA TYR A 398 -17.52 -1.89 -10.34
C TYR A 398 -18.78 -1.82 -9.45
N PRO A 399 -19.78 -2.70 -9.67
CA PRO A 399 -21.12 -2.50 -9.14
C PRO A 399 -21.21 -2.68 -7.62
N PHE A 400 -22.01 -1.82 -6.99
CA PHE A 400 -22.46 -2.04 -5.61
C PHE A 400 -23.28 -3.36 -5.51
N PRO A 401 -23.14 -4.18 -4.45
CA PRO A 401 -22.56 -3.87 -3.13
C PRO A 401 -21.07 -4.13 -2.97
N TYR A 402 -20.37 -4.46 -4.06
CA TYR A 402 -18.96 -4.80 -3.98
C TYR A 402 -18.06 -3.55 -3.88
N VAL A 403 -16.96 -3.69 -3.14
CA VAL A 403 -15.88 -2.72 -3.08
C VAL A 403 -14.68 -3.36 -3.76
N LEU A 404 -14.39 -2.93 -4.98
CA LEU A 404 -13.21 -3.37 -5.72
C LEU A 404 -11.96 -2.80 -5.04
N HIS A 405 -11.19 -3.67 -4.41
CA HIS A 405 -10.04 -3.36 -3.56
C HIS A 405 -8.74 -4.05 -4.03
N THR A 406 -8.79 -4.81 -5.13
CA THR A 406 -7.59 -5.20 -5.89
C THR A 406 -6.79 -3.96 -6.29
N LYS A 407 -5.44 -4.02 -6.27
CA LYS A 407 -4.58 -2.96 -6.82
C LYS A 407 -3.62 -3.52 -7.86
N PHE A 408 -3.73 -3.02 -9.08
CA PHE A 408 -2.73 -3.26 -10.11
C PHE A 408 -2.71 -2.14 -11.14
N VAL A 409 -1.59 -2.02 -11.85
CA VAL A 409 -1.47 -1.26 -13.09
C VAL A 409 -0.85 -2.19 -14.12
N LEU A 410 -1.42 -2.24 -15.32
CA LEU A 410 -0.99 -3.13 -16.40
C LEU A 410 -0.89 -2.33 -17.70
N ALA A 411 0.32 -2.25 -18.24
CA ALA A 411 0.59 -1.64 -19.53
C ALA A 411 0.66 -2.71 -20.62
N ASP A 412 0.02 -2.40 -21.75
CA ASP A 412 0.06 -3.11 -23.01
C ASP A 412 -0.18 -4.63 -22.91
N PRO A 413 -1.22 -5.11 -22.19
CA PRO A 413 -1.41 -6.52 -21.84
C PRO A 413 -1.46 -7.52 -23.01
N ALA A 414 -1.81 -7.05 -24.21
CA ALA A 414 -1.94 -7.87 -25.41
C ALA A 414 -0.81 -7.62 -26.42
N ALA A 415 0.30 -7.02 -25.99
CA ALA A 415 1.39 -6.67 -26.88
C ALA A 415 2.22 -7.90 -27.29
N PRO A 416 2.55 -8.04 -28.59
CA PRO A 416 3.29 -9.19 -29.11
C PRO A 416 4.83 -9.07 -28.96
N ASP A 417 5.33 -7.94 -28.45
CA ASP A 417 6.75 -7.53 -28.45
C ASP A 417 7.35 -7.40 -27.04
N ASP A 418 6.92 -8.24 -26.09
CA ASP A 418 7.46 -8.33 -24.72
C ASP A 418 7.54 -7.00 -23.95
N ARG A 419 6.69 -6.04 -24.33
CA ARG A 419 6.56 -4.74 -23.65
C ARG A 419 5.47 -4.76 -22.57
N SER A 420 4.71 -5.83 -22.43
CA SER A 420 3.73 -5.99 -21.36
C SER A 420 4.42 -5.91 -20.01
N VAL A 421 3.91 -5.07 -19.11
CA VAL A 421 4.48 -4.90 -17.77
C VAL A 421 3.37 -4.57 -16.79
N ALA A 422 3.45 -5.13 -15.58
CA ALA A 422 2.47 -4.89 -14.54
C ALA A 422 3.10 -4.51 -13.21
N ALA A 423 2.34 -3.80 -12.40
CA ALA A 423 2.58 -3.62 -10.98
C ALA A 423 1.37 -4.21 -10.23
N PHE A 424 1.59 -5.14 -9.30
CA PHE A 424 0.53 -5.81 -8.54
C PHE A 424 0.89 -5.88 -7.05
N GLY A 425 -0.03 -5.53 -6.14
CA GLY A 425 0.26 -5.62 -4.72
C GLY A 425 -0.67 -4.82 -3.82
N SER A 426 -0.10 -4.23 -2.76
CA SER A 426 -0.88 -3.59 -1.69
C SER A 426 -1.14 -2.10 -1.90
N SER A 427 -0.33 -1.43 -2.73
CA SER A 427 -0.36 0.02 -2.89
C SER A 427 -1.60 0.52 -3.63
N ASN A 428 -2.31 1.49 -3.04
CA ASN A 428 -3.26 2.29 -3.81
C ASN A 428 -2.50 3.35 -4.63
N LEU A 429 -3.20 3.95 -5.60
CA LEU A 429 -2.70 5.11 -6.35
C LEU A 429 -3.18 6.41 -5.71
N ASP A 430 -2.73 6.64 -4.47
CA ASP A 430 -3.05 7.83 -3.69
C ASP A 430 -1.84 8.42 -2.95
N MET A 431 -1.95 9.70 -2.58
CA MET A 431 -0.88 10.43 -1.90
C MET A 431 -0.41 9.75 -0.59
N ARG A 432 -1.31 9.04 0.12
CA ARG A 432 -0.96 8.32 1.36
C ARG A 432 -0.08 7.11 1.07
N SER A 433 -0.42 6.33 0.05
CA SER A 433 0.30 5.13 -0.35
C SER A 433 1.69 5.47 -0.92
N PHE A 434 1.85 6.67 -1.49
CA PHE A 434 3.15 7.14 -1.98
C PHE A 434 4.09 7.69 -0.90
N GLY A 435 3.58 8.20 0.22
CA GLY A 435 4.42 8.91 1.21
C GLY A 435 4.28 8.47 2.67
N LEU A 436 3.14 7.91 3.07
CA LEU A 436 2.81 7.65 4.48
C LEU A 436 2.67 6.17 4.82
N ASN A 437 2.18 5.35 3.89
CA ASN A 437 1.97 3.93 4.15
C ASN A 437 3.17 3.11 3.72
N TYR A 438 3.52 2.09 4.51
CA TYR A 438 4.37 1.03 4.01
C TYR A 438 3.56 0.14 3.08
N GLU A 439 4.07 -0.11 1.89
CA GLU A 439 3.43 -0.93 0.86
C GLU A 439 4.43 -1.93 0.27
N SER A 440 3.91 -2.95 -0.39
CA SER A 440 4.65 -3.98 -1.12
C SER A 440 3.99 -4.21 -2.48
N THR A 441 4.75 -4.01 -3.55
CA THR A 441 4.28 -4.20 -4.93
C THR A 441 5.27 -5.07 -5.69
N LEU A 442 4.77 -6.02 -6.48
CA LEU A 442 5.57 -6.74 -7.47
C LEU A 442 5.51 -5.98 -8.79
N LEU A 443 6.68 -5.60 -9.32
CA LEU A 443 6.85 -5.26 -10.73
C LEU A 443 7.01 -6.57 -11.51
N VAL A 444 6.07 -6.90 -12.37
CA VAL A 444 6.08 -8.09 -13.22
C VAL A 444 6.62 -7.67 -14.59
N ALA A 445 7.86 -8.07 -14.87
CA ALA A 445 8.57 -7.67 -16.09
C ALA A 445 8.24 -8.57 -17.28
N THR A 446 8.05 -9.86 -17.04
CA THR A 446 7.57 -10.84 -18.02
C THR A 446 6.93 -12.02 -17.29
N GLY A 447 6.13 -12.81 -18.00
CA GLY A 447 5.61 -14.10 -17.53
C GLY A 447 4.10 -14.24 -17.41
N ASN A 448 3.69 -15.43 -16.98
CA ASN A 448 2.29 -15.86 -16.86
C ASN A 448 1.43 -14.93 -15.98
N LEU A 449 2.00 -14.31 -14.96
CA LEU A 449 1.28 -13.41 -14.06
C LEU A 449 0.71 -12.18 -14.80
N LEU A 450 1.35 -11.72 -15.89
CA LEU A 450 0.82 -10.65 -16.74
C LEU A 450 -0.52 -11.05 -17.37
N THR A 451 -0.58 -12.25 -17.93
CA THR A 451 -1.80 -12.81 -18.53
C THR A 451 -2.91 -12.96 -17.48
N GLN A 452 -2.57 -13.44 -16.30
CA GLN A 452 -3.55 -13.63 -15.21
C GLN A 452 -4.10 -12.29 -14.68
N ILE A 453 -3.24 -11.27 -14.54
CA ILE A 453 -3.69 -9.92 -14.19
C ILE A 453 -4.57 -9.33 -15.31
N HIS A 454 -4.23 -9.60 -16.58
CA HIS A 454 -5.04 -9.16 -17.71
C HIS A 454 -6.44 -9.78 -17.67
N GLU A 455 -6.54 -11.10 -17.55
CA GLU A 455 -7.81 -11.83 -17.45
C GLU A 455 -8.66 -11.34 -16.27
N LEU A 456 -8.03 -11.14 -15.11
CA LEU A 456 -8.69 -10.58 -13.93
C LEU A 456 -9.24 -9.16 -14.23
N GLY A 457 -8.43 -8.31 -14.87
CA GLY A 457 -8.83 -6.96 -15.27
C GLY A 457 -10.01 -6.95 -16.25
N GLU A 458 -9.99 -7.81 -17.27
CA GLU A 458 -11.11 -7.94 -18.23
C GLU A 458 -12.38 -8.41 -17.53
N SER A 459 -12.26 -9.35 -16.58
CA SER A 459 -13.41 -9.80 -15.79
C SER A 459 -14.05 -8.62 -15.02
N TYR A 460 -13.23 -7.75 -14.42
CA TYR A 460 -13.72 -6.57 -13.72
C TYR A 460 -14.33 -5.53 -14.65
N ILE A 461 -13.72 -5.28 -15.83
CA ILE A 461 -14.28 -4.38 -16.84
C ILE A 461 -15.64 -4.89 -17.32
N SER A 462 -15.75 -6.19 -17.62
CA SER A 462 -16.99 -6.80 -18.11
C SER A 462 -18.15 -6.72 -17.11
N ALA A 463 -17.84 -6.73 -15.81
CA ALA A 463 -18.83 -6.58 -14.74
C ALA A 463 -19.16 -5.11 -14.41
N SER A 464 -18.40 -4.14 -14.94
CA SER A 464 -18.51 -2.72 -14.58
C SER A 464 -19.38 -1.94 -15.55
N SER A 465 -19.95 -0.83 -15.07
CA SER A 465 -20.57 0.19 -15.93
C SER A 465 -19.58 1.31 -16.23
N LYS A 466 -19.53 1.78 -17.49
CA LYS A 466 -18.70 2.92 -17.87
C LYS A 466 -19.35 4.22 -17.46
N LEU A 467 -18.63 5.08 -16.72
CA LEU A 467 -19.05 6.45 -16.42
C LEU A 467 -18.69 7.37 -17.59
N THR A 468 -19.67 8.08 -18.12
CA THR A 468 -19.48 9.03 -19.21
C THR A 468 -19.28 10.47 -18.72
N LEU A 469 -18.67 11.31 -19.56
CA LEU A 469 -18.52 12.74 -19.28
C LEU A 469 -19.87 13.45 -19.17
N ASP A 470 -20.85 13.05 -20.00
CA ASP A 470 -22.19 13.64 -19.98
C ASP A 470 -22.91 13.34 -18.66
N GLU A 471 -22.96 12.07 -18.24
CA GLU A 471 -23.49 11.68 -16.92
C GLU A 471 -22.78 12.41 -15.78
N TRP A 472 -21.45 12.54 -15.88
CA TRP A 472 -20.66 13.24 -14.87
C TRP A 472 -20.98 14.74 -14.80
N ASN A 473 -21.33 15.36 -15.91
CA ASN A 473 -21.69 16.77 -15.99
C ASN A 473 -23.11 17.05 -15.45
N GLU A 474 -23.99 16.06 -15.36
CA GLU A 474 -25.34 16.21 -14.78
C GLU A 474 -25.36 16.37 -13.26
N ARG A 475 -24.24 16.11 -12.57
CA ARG A 475 -24.16 16.19 -11.10
C ARG A 475 -24.50 17.60 -10.58
N GLY A 476 -25.39 17.65 -9.60
CA GLY A 476 -25.85 18.91 -8.98
C GLY A 476 -24.75 19.67 -8.24
N TRP A 477 -24.93 20.99 -8.10
CA TRP A 477 -23.95 21.91 -7.46
C TRP A 477 -23.49 21.44 -6.08
N GLY A 478 -24.38 20.89 -5.25
CA GLY A 478 -24.03 20.40 -3.91
C GLY A 478 -23.03 19.24 -3.94
N ARG A 479 -23.17 18.31 -4.89
CA ARG A 479 -22.19 17.23 -5.07
C ARG A 479 -20.83 17.77 -5.50
N ARG A 480 -20.82 18.71 -6.46
CA ARG A 480 -19.58 19.35 -6.94
C ARG A 480 -18.83 20.07 -5.81
N TYR A 481 -19.56 20.85 -5.00
CA TYR A 481 -18.99 21.53 -3.84
C TYR A 481 -18.37 20.54 -2.85
N LEU A 482 -19.09 19.46 -2.52
CA LEU A 482 -18.62 18.43 -1.60
C LEU A 482 -17.35 17.71 -2.13
N ASP A 483 -17.33 17.34 -3.41
CA ASP A 483 -16.15 16.73 -4.05
C ASP A 483 -14.93 17.67 -3.95
N ASN A 484 -15.11 18.96 -4.23
CA ASN A 484 -14.05 19.96 -4.15
C ASN A 484 -13.54 20.17 -2.72
N VAL A 485 -14.42 20.19 -1.73
CA VAL A 485 -14.02 20.30 -0.32
C VAL A 485 -13.25 19.05 0.12
N CYS A 486 -13.72 17.86 -0.27
CA CYS A 486 -13.03 16.61 0.06
C CYS A 486 -11.66 16.52 -0.60
N LYS A 487 -11.46 17.08 -1.81
CA LYS A 487 -10.14 17.19 -2.44
C LYS A 487 -9.10 17.88 -1.55
N LEU A 488 -9.48 18.92 -0.80
CA LEU A 488 -8.55 19.63 0.09
C LEU A 488 -8.04 18.75 1.24
N THR A 489 -8.78 17.70 1.61
CA THR A 489 -8.35 16.78 2.66
C THR A 489 -7.17 15.89 2.25
N SER A 490 -6.93 15.70 0.95
CA SER A 490 -5.75 14.96 0.47
C SER A 490 -4.47 15.78 0.56
N ALA A 491 -4.55 17.12 0.54
CA ALA A 491 -3.37 17.98 0.66
C ALA A 491 -2.80 18.05 2.09
N LEU A 492 -3.59 17.64 3.10
CA LEU A 492 -3.17 17.53 4.50
C LEU A 492 -2.48 16.18 4.82
N GLN A 493 -2.50 15.26 3.86
CA GLN A 493 -1.86 13.95 3.93
C GLN A 493 -0.51 14.03 3.21
#